data_AF-A0A226I1F9-F1
#
_entry.id   AF-A0A226I1F9-F1
#
_cell.length_a   1.000
_cell.length_b   1.000
_cell.length_c   1.000
_cell.angle_alpha   90.00
_cell.angle_beta   90.00
_cell.angle_gamma   90.00
#
_symmetry.space_group_name_H-M   'P 1'
#
loop_
_entity.id
_entity.type
_entity.pdbx_description
1 polymer ?
#
loop_
_entity_poly.entity_id
_entity_poly.type
_entity_poly.pdbx_seq_one_letter_code
_entity_poly.pdbx_strand_id
1 'polypeptide(L)'
;METKETKSLEHMKQYFSVLKKSSDNSEGCKTEIKFSTYYELGCMINNMLKLCVLGLDNDKDSSINVGLILEHIIELFPLDEFELLDKIKGLLIVESHNETD
;
A
#
# COMPACT_ATOMS: atom_id res chain seq x y z
N MET A 1 -25.91 -21.25 -9.37
CA MET A 1 -24.59 -21.26 -8.72
C MET A 1 -23.84 -20.03 -9.19
N GLU A 2 -24.29 -18.84 -8.77
CA GLU A 2 -23.86 -17.55 -9.35
C GLU A 2 -23.70 -16.45 -8.26
N THR A 3 -24.00 -16.80 -7.01
CA THR A 3 -24.15 -15.86 -5.88
C THR A 3 -22.95 -15.85 -4.91
N LYS A 4 -22.04 -16.83 -4.99
CA LYS A 4 -20.81 -16.86 -4.18
C LYS A 4 -19.70 -16.00 -4.79
N GLU A 5 -19.52 -16.08 -6.11
CA GLU A 5 -18.50 -15.33 -6.85
C GLU A 5 -18.74 -13.81 -6.82
N THR A 6 -20.00 -13.39 -6.97
CA THR A 6 -20.40 -11.98 -6.93
C THR A 6 -20.20 -11.35 -5.54
N LYS A 7 -20.51 -12.08 -4.45
CA LYS A 7 -20.22 -11.62 -3.08
C LYS A 7 -18.71 -11.50 -2.79
N SER A 8 -17.90 -12.41 -3.33
CA SER A 8 -16.45 -12.36 -3.20
C SER A 8 -15.87 -11.11 -3.87
N LEU A 9 -16.37 -10.78 -5.07
CA LEU A 9 -15.92 -9.60 -5.82
C LEU A 9 -16.27 -8.28 -5.14
N GLU A 10 -17.47 -8.16 -4.56
CA GLU A 10 -17.87 -6.94 -3.82
C GLU A 10 -16.97 -6.69 -2.61
N HIS A 11 -16.57 -7.75 -1.89
CA HIS A 11 -15.61 -7.65 -0.78
C HIS A 11 -14.20 -7.30 -1.26
N MET A 12 -13.78 -7.71 -2.46
CA MET A 12 -12.45 -7.35 -2.97
C MET A 12 -12.33 -5.86 -3.32
N LYS A 13 -13.42 -5.23 -3.78
CA LYS A 13 -13.43 -3.79 -4.13
C LYS A 13 -13.05 -2.87 -2.96
N GLN A 14 -13.30 -3.28 -1.71
CA GLN A 14 -12.98 -2.46 -0.54
C GLN A 14 -11.46 -2.30 -0.32
N TYR A 15 -10.65 -3.20 -0.89
CA TYR A 15 -9.19 -3.15 -0.81
C TYR A 15 -8.55 -2.30 -1.90
N PHE A 16 -9.28 -2.00 -2.97
CA PHE A 16 -8.83 -1.14 -4.06
C PHE A 16 -9.35 0.29 -3.91
N SER A 17 -9.83 0.67 -2.71
CA SER A 17 -10.24 2.04 -2.49
C SER A 17 -9.03 2.95 -2.65
N VAL A 18 -9.08 3.84 -3.65
CA VAL A 18 -8.10 4.92 -3.85
C VAL A 18 -7.68 5.47 -2.50
N LEU A 19 -6.36 5.53 -2.24
CA LEU A 19 -5.73 6.13 -1.05
C LEU A 19 -6.66 7.22 -0.51
N LYS A 20 -7.32 6.91 0.63
CA LYS A 20 -8.44 7.72 1.12
C LYS A 20 -8.03 9.18 1.09
N LYS A 21 -8.75 9.98 0.31
CA LYS A 21 -8.56 11.43 0.30
C LYS A 21 -8.67 11.89 1.75
N SER A 22 -7.58 12.46 2.29
CA SER A 22 -7.56 13.03 3.63
C SER A 22 -8.81 13.89 3.80
N SER A 23 -9.71 13.44 4.68
CA SER A 23 -10.95 14.14 4.99
C SER A 23 -10.65 15.16 6.06
N ASP A 24 -9.75 16.10 5.80
CA ASP A 24 -9.60 17.22 6.69
C ASP A 24 -9.13 18.46 5.97
N ASN A 25 -9.75 19.58 6.34
CA ASN A 25 -9.51 20.93 5.89
C ASN A 25 -8.16 21.49 6.39
N SER A 26 -7.12 20.67 6.35
CA SER A 26 -5.75 21.03 6.66
C SER A 26 -5.07 21.48 5.36
N GLU A 27 -4.42 22.63 5.39
CA GLU A 27 -3.64 23.25 4.29
C GLU A 27 -2.37 22.43 3.91
N GLY A 28 -2.40 21.10 4.06
CA GLY A 28 -1.36 20.18 3.59
C GLY A 28 -1.48 19.96 2.08
N CYS A 29 -0.35 19.99 1.38
CA CYS A 29 -0.20 19.87 -0.07
C CYS A 29 -1.23 18.92 -0.73
N LYS A 30 -2.22 19.51 -1.43
CA LYS A 30 -3.31 18.84 -2.17
C LYS A 30 -2.87 18.19 -3.49
N THR A 31 -1.68 17.59 -3.56
CA THR A 31 -1.23 16.91 -4.79
C THR A 31 -1.53 15.43 -4.72
N GLU A 32 -2.40 14.97 -5.62
CA GLU A 32 -2.63 13.55 -5.87
C GLU A 32 -1.40 12.99 -6.59
N ILE A 33 -0.68 12.07 -5.95
CA ILE A 33 0.40 11.34 -6.61
C ILE A 33 -0.21 10.12 -7.28
N LYS A 34 -0.23 10.12 -8.62
CA LYS A 34 -0.75 9.00 -9.41
C LYS A 34 0.38 8.03 -9.73
N PHE A 35 0.15 6.77 -9.40
CA PHE A 35 1.02 5.66 -9.78
C PHE A 35 0.32 4.80 -10.82
N SER A 36 1.05 4.39 -11.85
CA SER A 36 0.50 3.52 -12.91
C SER A 36 0.37 2.08 -12.43
N THR A 37 1.19 1.67 -11.46
CA THR A 37 1.20 0.33 -10.86
C THR A 37 1.61 0.36 -9.39
N TYR A 38 1.21 -0.65 -8.61
CA TYR A 38 1.72 -0.87 -7.25
C TYR A 38 3.23 -1.10 -7.20
N TYR A 39 3.82 -1.56 -8.31
CA TYR A 39 5.28 -1.65 -8.43
C TYR A 39 5.93 -0.27 -8.38
N GLU A 40 5.38 0.72 -9.09
CA GLU A 40 5.88 2.11 -9.03
C GLU A 40 5.73 2.70 -7.62
N LEU A 41 4.60 2.46 -6.95
CA LEU A 41 4.40 2.85 -5.55
C LEU A 41 5.47 2.22 -4.64
N GLY A 42 5.70 0.90 -4.78
CA GLY A 42 6.73 0.19 -4.04
C GLY A 42 8.14 0.71 -4.32
N CYS A 43 8.46 1.05 -5.57
CA CYS A 43 9.72 1.70 -5.92
C CYS A 43 9.87 3.06 -5.22
N MET A 44 8.81 3.87 -5.15
CA MET A 44 8.82 5.16 -4.48
C MET A 44 9.07 5.01 -2.97
N ILE A 45 8.32 4.13 -2.29
CA ILE A 45 8.51 3.81 -0.87
C ILE A 45 9.95 3.33 -0.61
N ASN A 46 10.45 2.41 -1.42
CA ASN A 46 11.81 1.88 -1.29
C ASN A 46 12.88 2.96 -1.47
N ASN A 47 12.70 3.89 -2.41
CA ASN A 47 13.63 5.00 -2.60
C ASN A 47 13.59 5.99 -1.42
N MET A 48 12.41 6.27 -0.87
CA MET A 48 12.27 7.08 0.34
C MET A 48 12.97 6.43 1.54
N LEU A 49 12.81 5.11 1.72
CA LEU A 49 13.51 4.37 2.78
C LEU A 49 15.04 4.43 2.62
N LYS A 50 15.55 4.25 1.40
CA LYS A 50 16.99 4.43 1.12
C LYS A 50 17.48 5.83 1.44
N LEU A 51 16.66 6.86 1.17
CA LEU A 51 16.98 8.24 1.52
C LEU A 51 17.05 8.42 3.04
N CYS A 52 16.13 7.81 3.79
CA CYS A 52 16.20 7.79 5.26
C CYS A 52 17.49 7.13 5.77
N VAL A 53 17.88 5.98 5.20
CA VAL A 53 19.13 5.30 5.57
C VAL A 53 20.35 6.20 5.31
N LEU A 54 20.43 6.79 4.12
CA LEU A 54 21.52 7.72 3.78
C LEU A 54 21.54 8.97 4.66
N GLY A 55 20.36 9.48 5.06
CA GLY A 55 20.23 10.61 5.96
C GLY A 55 20.76 10.30 7.37
N LEU A 56 20.42 9.11 7.90
CA LEU A 56 20.88 8.64 9.20
C LEU A 56 22.39 8.33 9.22
N ASP A 57 22.94 7.76 8.15
CA ASP A 57 24.37 7.45 8.05
C ASP A 57 25.25 8.70 7.95
N ASN A 58 24.73 9.81 7.43
CA ASN A 58 25.46 11.08 7.22
C ASN A 58 25.22 12.11 8.33
N ASP A 59 25.21 11.66 9.60
CA ASP A 59 24.89 12.34 10.88
C ASP A 59 25.51 13.74 11.12
N LYS A 60 26.30 14.28 10.20
CA LYS A 60 26.98 15.59 10.32
C LYS A 60 26.44 16.73 9.47
N ASP A 61 25.65 16.50 8.41
CA ASP A 61 25.18 17.60 7.54
C ASP A 61 23.90 17.26 6.72
N SER A 62 23.11 16.27 7.12
CA SER A 62 21.90 15.95 6.35
C SER A 62 20.83 17.01 6.59
N SER A 63 20.58 17.88 5.61
CA SER A 63 19.42 18.80 5.56
C SER A 63 18.07 18.06 5.43
N ILE A 64 18.09 16.73 5.56
CA ILE A 64 16.98 15.83 5.32
C ILE A 64 16.32 15.53 6.67
N ASN A 65 15.06 15.91 6.81
CA ASN A 65 14.26 15.51 7.96
C ASN A 65 13.74 14.08 7.74
N VAL A 66 14.48 13.11 8.27
CA VAL A 66 14.15 11.68 8.17
C VAL A 66 12.76 11.37 8.75
N GLY A 67 12.37 12.04 9.84
CA GLY A 67 11.05 11.86 10.47
C GLY A 67 9.90 12.19 9.52
N LEU A 68 9.98 13.33 8.83
CA LEU A 68 8.96 13.73 7.86
C LEU A 68 8.86 12.76 6.67
N ILE A 69 9.97 12.21 6.21
CA ILE A 69 9.94 11.23 5.11
C ILE A 69 9.28 9.92 5.58
N LEU A 70 9.57 9.47 6.80
CA LEU A 70 8.94 8.29 7.39
C LEU A 70 7.43 8.46 7.57
N GLU A 71 6.97 9.65 7.96
CA GLU A 71 5.54 9.98 8.02
C GLU A 71 4.86 9.79 6.64
N HIS A 72 5.47 10.31 5.57
CA HIS A 72 4.94 10.09 4.22
C HIS A 72 5.01 8.63 3.76
N ILE A 73 6.04 7.88 4.15
CA ILE A 73 6.10 6.44 3.85
C ILE A 73 4.91 5.71 4.49
N ILE A 74 4.54 6.04 5.72
CA ILE A 74 3.40 5.44 6.42
C ILE A 74 2.10 5.72 5.67
N GLU A 75 1.90 6.96 5.20
CA GLU A 75 0.70 7.35 4.44
C GLU A 75 0.61 6.66 3.07
N LEU A 76 1.75 6.38 2.44
CA LEU A 76 1.82 5.73 1.13
C LEU A 76 1.75 4.20 1.20
N PHE A 77 1.91 3.60 2.38
CA PHE A 77 2.05 2.16 2.52
C PHE A 77 0.70 1.44 2.25
N PRO A 78 0.60 0.58 1.22
CA PRO A 78 -0.66 -0.03 0.78
C PRO A 78 -1.04 -1.25 1.63
N LEU A 79 -1.36 -1.03 2.92
CA LEU A 79 -1.64 -2.11 3.87
C LEU A 79 -2.88 -2.93 3.49
N ASP A 80 -3.94 -2.25 3.04
CA ASP A 80 -5.20 -2.89 2.65
C ASP A 80 -4.97 -3.84 1.46
N GLU A 81 -4.18 -3.41 0.48
CA GLU A 81 -3.83 -4.25 -0.67
C GLU A 81 -2.96 -5.44 -0.31
N PHE A 82 -2.05 -5.31 0.67
CA PHE A 82 -1.31 -6.46 1.18
C PHE A 82 -2.23 -7.46 1.89
N GLU A 83 -3.21 -6.98 2.67
CA GLU A 83 -4.22 -7.87 3.28
C GLU A 83 -5.03 -8.61 2.21
N LEU A 84 -5.36 -7.95 1.09
CA LEU A 84 -6.02 -8.59 -0.04
C LEU A 84 -5.15 -9.71 -0.63
N LEU A 85 -3.85 -9.49 -0.83
CA LEU A 85 -2.94 -10.51 -1.36
C LEU A 85 -2.91 -11.75 -0.45
N ASP A 86 -2.90 -11.56 0.86
CA ASP A 86 -2.97 -12.68 1.82
C ASP A 86 -4.29 -13.45 1.72
N LYS A 87 -5.42 -12.75 1.53
CA LYS A 87 -6.73 -13.38 1.31
C LYS A 87 -6.78 -14.17 0.01
N ILE A 88 -6.28 -13.62 -1.08
CA ILE A 88 -6.20 -14.30 -2.38
C ILE A 88 -5.37 -15.58 -2.23
N LYS A 89 -4.21 -15.50 -1.57
CA LYS A 89 -3.37 -16.66 -1.28
C LYS A 89 -4.13 -17.72 -0.48
N GLY A 90 -4.88 -17.32 0.54
CA GLY A 90 -5.72 -18.23 1.32
C GLY A 90 -6.77 -18.95 0.48
N LEU A 91 -7.46 -18.24 -0.41
CA LEU A 91 -8.47 -18.81 -1.31
C LEU A 91 -7.87 -19.82 -2.30
N LEU A 92 -6.73 -19.51 -2.91
CA LEU A 92 -6.03 -20.41 -3.84
C LEU A 92 -5.55 -21.71 -3.17
N ILE A 93 -5.16 -21.64 -1.90
CA ILE A 93 -4.75 -22.84 -1.13
C ILE A 93 -5.96 -23.73 -0.81
N VAL A 94 -7.14 -23.15 -0.54
CA VAL A 94 -8.37 -23.90 -0.25
C VAL A 94 -8.91 -24.60 -1.51
N GLU A 95 -8.79 -23.99 -2.70
CA GLU A 95 -9.19 -24.63 -3.96
C GLU A 95 -8.36 -25.88 -4.26
N SER A 96 -7.04 -25.85 -4.04
CA SER A 96 -6.18 -27.01 -4.29
C SER A 96 -6.44 -28.21 -3.35
N HIS A 97 -7.05 -28.00 -2.18
CA HIS A 97 -7.45 -29.09 -1.28
C HIS A 97 -8.83 -29.69 -1.62
N ASN A 98 -9.70 -28.96 -2.32
CA ASN A 98 -11.02 -29.47 -2.72
C ASN A 98 -11.00 -30.24 -4.06
N GLU A 99 -9.89 -30.18 -4.82
CA GLU A 99 -9.72 -30.97 -6.05
C GLU A 99 -9.13 -32.38 -5.81
N THR A 100 -8.79 -32.72 -4.56
CA THR A 100 -8.18 -34.01 -4.19
C THR A 100 -9.08 -34.98 -3.41
N ASP A 101 -10.35 -34.61 -3.15
CA ASP A 101 -11.37 -35.46 -2.50
C ASP A 101 -12.55 -35.77 -3.44
#